data_AF-A0A0K8Q7X8-F1
#
_entry.id   AF-A0A0K8Q7X8-F1
#
_cell.length_a   1.000
_cell.length_b   1.000
_cell.length_c   1.000
_cell.angle_alpha   90.00
_cell.angle_beta   90.00
_cell.angle_gamma   90.00
#
_symmetry.space_group_name_H-M   'P 1'
#
loop_
_entity.id
_entity.type
_entity.pdbx_description
1 polymer ?
#
loop_
_entity_poly.entity_id
_entity_poly.type
_entity_poly.pdbx_seq_one_letter_code
_entity_poly.pdbx_strand_id
1 'polypeptide(L)'
;MAERDYLLQIAAHDDVTRLITAHSPGALKRLRESPEWGVVTSAWQRAAAVDPSAAEQSLVDELQSATGDDLASAIWSRLLAVAHLGRPSVSVPAASSISHRVDISLLLEEVEHRIGQRHRDIARTALVDDPRWKEALLASLPTTIAPQTRNELIREVASYRDRWDVDSETLPLGPQPATADTVQSTEHSRVHALVSAVAAGSPETNDSRTSGSPNRTSRTVASVQPLDLGS
;
A
#
# COMPACT_ATOMS: atom_id res chain seq x y z
N MET A 1 5.26 2.90 -14.51
CA MET A 1 4.71 3.79 -13.47
C MET A 1 3.67 4.72 -14.07
N ALA A 2 4.03 5.66 -14.95
CA ALA A 2 3.08 6.59 -15.58
C ALA A 2 1.86 5.92 -16.25
N GLU A 3 2.06 4.82 -16.98
CA GLU A 3 0.99 4.05 -17.62
C GLU A 3 -0.03 3.49 -16.62
N ARG A 4 0.46 2.95 -15.49
CA ARG A 4 -0.37 2.42 -14.40
C ARG A 4 -1.22 3.54 -13.79
N ASP A 5 -0.59 4.67 -13.48
CA ASP A 5 -1.26 5.80 -12.85
C ASP A 5 -2.33 6.40 -13.77
N TYR A 6 -2.03 6.46 -15.07
CA TYR A 6 -2.99 6.86 -16.10
C TYR A 6 -4.20 5.91 -16.17
N LEU A 7 -3.98 4.60 -16.19
CA LEU A 7 -5.07 3.60 -16.21
C LEU A 7 -5.94 3.68 -14.95
N LEU A 8 -5.32 3.84 -13.77
CA LEU A 8 -6.05 4.03 -12.52
C LEU A 8 -6.87 5.34 -12.52
N GLN A 9 -6.34 6.40 -13.12
CA GLN A 9 -7.06 7.66 -13.25
C GLN A 9 -8.29 7.53 -14.17
N ILE A 10 -8.17 6.80 -15.28
CA ILE A 10 -9.32 6.50 -16.17
C ILE A 10 -10.37 5.68 -15.41
N ALA A 11 -9.95 4.60 -14.73
CA ALA A 11 -10.85 3.77 -13.94
C ALA A 11 -11.62 4.61 -12.91
N ALA A 12 -10.90 5.39 -12.09
CA ALA A 12 -11.50 6.25 -11.08
C ALA A 12 -12.50 7.25 -11.68
N HIS A 13 -12.16 7.85 -12.81
CA HIS A 13 -13.05 8.78 -13.50
C HIS A 13 -14.35 8.08 -13.98
N ASP A 14 -14.23 6.89 -14.58
CA ASP A 14 -15.37 6.10 -15.06
C ASP A 14 -16.27 5.64 -13.90
N ASP A 15 -15.68 5.17 -12.79
CA ASP A 15 -16.43 4.68 -11.64
C ASP A 15 -17.21 5.80 -10.95
N VAL A 16 -16.57 6.95 -10.70
CA VAL A 16 -17.23 8.13 -10.13
C VAL A 16 -18.34 8.62 -11.06
N THR A 17 -18.08 8.69 -12.38
CA THR A 17 -19.09 9.09 -13.37
C THR A 17 -20.29 8.15 -13.34
N ARG A 18 -20.07 6.84 -13.29
CA ARG A 18 -21.11 5.81 -13.22
C ARG A 18 -21.94 5.96 -11.94
N LEU A 19 -21.30 6.07 -10.77
CA LEU A 19 -21.98 6.20 -9.49
C LEU A 19 -22.82 7.46 -9.41
N ILE A 20 -22.29 8.61 -9.83
CA ILE A 20 -23.07 9.85 -9.87
C ILE A 20 -24.24 9.72 -10.85
N THR A 21 -24.04 9.13 -12.02
CA THR A 21 -25.13 8.94 -13.00
C THR A 21 -26.24 8.05 -12.43
N ALA A 22 -25.89 7.01 -11.68
CA ALA A 22 -26.85 6.08 -11.10
C ALA A 22 -27.66 6.68 -9.94
N HIS A 23 -27.04 7.49 -9.08
CA HIS A 23 -27.69 8.00 -7.86
C HIS A 23 -28.17 9.45 -7.98
N SER A 24 -27.53 10.28 -8.79
CA SER A 24 -27.86 11.71 -8.94
C SER A 24 -27.41 12.25 -10.32
N PRO A 25 -28.12 11.90 -11.42
CA PRO A 25 -27.72 12.29 -12.77
C PRO A 25 -27.63 13.81 -12.97
N GLY A 26 -28.44 14.58 -12.23
CA GLY A 26 -28.38 16.05 -12.22
C GLY A 26 -27.14 16.63 -11.53
N ALA A 27 -26.47 15.88 -10.66
CA ALA A 27 -25.22 16.31 -10.02
C ALA A 27 -24.00 16.15 -10.94
N LEU A 28 -24.03 15.23 -11.91
CA LEU A 28 -22.88 14.92 -12.76
C LEU A 28 -22.39 16.16 -13.52
N LYS A 29 -23.30 16.91 -14.15
CA LYS A 29 -22.93 18.10 -14.92
C LYS A 29 -22.26 19.15 -14.02
N ARG A 30 -22.85 19.41 -12.85
CA ARG A 30 -22.33 20.38 -11.87
C ARG A 30 -20.96 19.98 -11.34
N LEU A 31 -20.77 18.69 -11.00
CA LEU A 31 -19.50 18.19 -10.50
C LEU A 31 -18.39 18.22 -11.56
N ARG A 32 -18.71 17.94 -12.83
CA ARG A 32 -17.72 18.02 -13.94
C ARG A 32 -17.32 19.45 -14.27
N GLU A 33 -18.21 20.42 -14.08
CA GLU A 33 -17.93 21.84 -14.27
C GLU A 33 -17.16 22.44 -13.07
N SER A 34 -17.09 21.74 -11.95
CA SER A 34 -16.33 22.16 -10.78
C SER A 34 -14.82 22.03 -10.99
N PRO A 35 -14.00 23.02 -10.56
CA PRO A 35 -12.55 22.91 -10.59
C PRO A 35 -12.02 21.76 -9.72
N GLU A 36 -12.82 21.29 -8.75
CA GLU A 36 -12.46 20.22 -7.81
C GLU A 36 -12.71 18.80 -8.36
N TRP A 37 -13.20 18.65 -9.60
CA TRP A 37 -13.49 17.33 -10.18
C TRP A 37 -12.28 16.38 -10.17
N GLY A 38 -11.10 16.92 -10.52
CA GLY A 38 -9.84 16.16 -10.48
C GLY A 38 -9.45 15.71 -9.06
N VAL A 39 -9.80 16.53 -8.06
CA VAL A 39 -9.52 16.26 -6.65
C VAL A 39 -10.46 15.17 -6.13
N VAL A 40 -11.74 15.23 -6.49
CA VAL A 40 -12.74 14.19 -6.14
C VAL A 40 -12.36 12.83 -6.72
N THR A 41 -12.02 12.78 -8.02
CA THR A 41 -11.62 11.52 -8.68
C THR A 41 -10.33 10.94 -8.09
N SER A 42 -9.35 11.79 -7.75
CA SER A 42 -8.13 11.38 -7.05
C SER A 42 -8.39 10.87 -5.63
N ALA A 43 -9.30 11.51 -4.89
CA ALA A 43 -9.69 11.07 -3.55
C ALA A 43 -10.50 9.77 -3.59
N TRP A 44 -11.36 9.59 -4.60
CA TRP A 44 -12.04 8.33 -4.87
C TRP A 44 -11.04 7.20 -5.09
N GLN A 45 -10.07 7.40 -5.98
CA GLN A 45 -9.04 6.40 -6.25
C GLN A 45 -8.32 5.95 -4.98
N ARG A 46 -7.96 6.90 -4.09
CA ARG A 46 -7.29 6.60 -2.82
C ARG A 46 -8.20 5.88 -1.83
N ALA A 47 -9.44 6.34 -1.69
CA ALA A 47 -10.43 5.73 -0.80
C ALA A 47 -10.79 4.31 -1.25
N ALA A 48 -11.05 4.11 -2.54
CA ALA A 48 -11.40 2.82 -3.12
C ALA A 48 -10.22 1.82 -3.08
N ALA A 49 -8.97 2.29 -3.13
CA ALA A 49 -7.82 1.42 -2.91
C ALA A 49 -7.72 0.89 -1.47
N VAL A 50 -8.35 1.56 -0.50
CA VAL A 50 -8.40 1.17 0.91
C VAL A 50 -9.63 0.32 1.21
N ASP A 51 -10.82 0.84 0.89
CA ASP A 51 -12.11 0.20 1.12
C ASP A 51 -13.10 0.66 0.03
N PRO A 52 -13.28 -0.13 -1.05
CA PRO A 52 -14.19 0.20 -2.14
C PRO A 52 -15.63 0.43 -1.68
N SER A 53 -16.11 -0.41 -0.75
CA SER A 53 -17.49 -0.36 -0.26
C SER A 53 -17.73 0.89 0.58
N ALA A 54 -16.80 1.24 1.49
CA ALA A 54 -16.91 2.45 2.29
C ALA A 54 -16.75 3.73 1.45
N ALA A 55 -15.91 3.69 0.41
CA ALA A 55 -15.77 4.78 -0.55
C ALA A 55 -17.08 5.01 -1.33
N GLU A 56 -17.69 3.93 -1.86
CA GLU A 56 -18.97 3.99 -2.56
C GLU A 56 -20.08 4.54 -1.66
N GLN A 57 -20.24 3.97 -0.48
CA GLN A 57 -21.22 4.42 0.52
C GLN A 57 -21.05 5.91 0.82
N SER A 58 -19.81 6.35 1.09
CA SER A 58 -19.50 7.75 1.40
C SER A 58 -19.85 8.71 0.26
N LEU A 59 -19.60 8.30 -0.99
CA LEU A 59 -19.95 9.10 -2.17
C LEU A 59 -21.47 9.17 -2.35
N VAL A 60 -22.16 8.04 -2.22
CA VAL A 60 -23.61 7.95 -2.42
C VAL A 60 -24.37 8.70 -1.33
N ASP A 61 -23.97 8.57 -0.07
CA ASP A 61 -24.57 9.27 1.06
C ASP A 61 -24.48 10.80 0.85
N GLU A 62 -23.33 11.28 0.38
CA GLU A 62 -23.13 12.71 0.13
C GLU A 62 -23.91 13.23 -1.08
N LEU A 63 -24.04 12.42 -2.14
CA LEU A 63 -24.90 12.75 -3.28
C LEU A 63 -26.38 12.88 -2.89
N GLN A 64 -26.82 12.18 -1.84
CA GLN A 64 -28.19 12.21 -1.35
C GLN A 64 -28.43 13.32 -0.32
N SER A 65 -27.41 13.66 0.49
CA SER A 65 -27.54 14.61 1.60
C SER A 65 -27.22 16.05 1.20
N ALA A 66 -26.28 16.26 0.28
CA ALA A 66 -25.76 17.60 0.00
C ALA A 66 -26.61 18.34 -1.04
N THR A 67 -27.20 19.44 -0.60
CA THR A 67 -27.89 20.41 -1.45
C THR A 67 -27.08 21.70 -1.52
N GLY A 68 -26.35 21.94 -2.61
CA GLY A 68 -25.64 23.20 -2.81
C GLY A 68 -24.46 23.11 -3.78
N ASP A 69 -23.69 24.19 -3.82
CA ASP A 69 -22.48 24.35 -4.64
C ASP A 69 -21.25 23.66 -4.01
N ASP A 70 -21.31 23.30 -2.72
CA ASP A 70 -20.22 22.68 -1.96
C ASP A 70 -20.13 21.15 -2.10
N LEU A 71 -20.91 20.55 -3.01
CA LEU A 71 -21.00 19.09 -3.16
C LEU A 71 -19.64 18.43 -3.42
N ALA A 72 -18.79 19.04 -4.26
CA ALA A 72 -17.46 18.50 -4.57
C ALA A 72 -16.54 18.46 -3.33
N SER A 73 -16.54 19.54 -2.55
CA SER A 73 -15.75 19.66 -1.32
C SER A 73 -16.20 18.67 -0.25
N ALA A 74 -17.51 18.46 -0.13
CA ALA A 74 -18.06 17.53 0.84
C ALA A 74 -17.72 16.07 0.48
N ILE A 75 -17.89 15.67 -0.79
CA ILE A 75 -17.47 14.36 -1.30
C ILE A 75 -15.97 14.15 -1.07
N TRP A 76 -15.16 15.14 -1.41
CA TRP A 76 -13.71 15.08 -1.23
C TRP A 76 -13.31 14.84 0.23
N SER A 77 -13.83 15.63 1.16
CA SER A 77 -13.57 15.50 2.59
C SER A 77 -13.94 14.11 3.12
N ARG A 78 -15.09 13.57 2.68
CA ARG A 78 -15.55 12.26 3.11
C ARG A 78 -14.67 11.13 2.56
N LEU A 79 -14.29 11.20 1.29
CA LEU A 79 -13.39 10.21 0.68
C LEU A 79 -11.99 10.24 1.32
N LEU A 80 -11.49 11.43 1.68
CA LEU A 80 -10.25 11.53 2.45
C LEU A 80 -10.36 10.85 3.81
N ALA A 81 -11.49 10.99 4.51
CA ALA A 81 -11.70 10.29 5.78
C ALA A 81 -11.60 8.77 5.61
N VAL A 82 -12.20 8.20 4.55
CA VAL A 82 -12.07 6.77 4.22
C VAL A 82 -10.60 6.40 3.95
N ALA A 83 -9.91 7.18 3.12
CA ALA A 83 -8.51 6.94 2.78
C ALA A 83 -7.59 7.00 4.01
N HIS A 84 -7.91 7.81 5.03
CA HIS A 84 -7.14 7.91 6.27
C HIS A 84 -7.46 6.82 7.30
N LEU A 85 -8.62 6.18 7.23
CA LEU A 85 -8.99 5.07 8.12
C LEU A 85 -8.24 3.77 7.77
N GLY A 86 -7.78 3.63 6.53
CA GLY A 86 -6.89 2.55 6.12
C GLY A 86 -5.47 2.75 6.62
N ARG A 87 -4.94 1.81 7.42
CA ARG A 87 -3.48 1.68 7.53
C ARG A 87 -2.92 1.42 6.12
N PRO A 88 -1.77 2.02 5.74
CA PRO A 88 -1.12 1.70 4.48
C PRO A 88 -0.65 0.24 4.54
N SER A 89 -1.47 -0.68 4.05
CA SER A 89 -1.07 -2.06 3.86
C SER A 89 -0.17 -2.13 2.64
N VAL A 90 1.00 -2.72 2.83
CA VAL A 90 1.94 -3.06 1.77
C VAL A 90 1.20 -3.81 0.67
N SER A 91 1.25 -3.26 -0.56
CA SER A 91 0.95 -3.93 -1.83
C SER A 91 -0.18 -4.97 -1.79
N VAL A 92 -1.42 -4.51 -1.61
CA VAL A 92 -2.55 -5.25 -2.19
C VAL A 92 -2.61 -4.85 -3.67
N PRO A 93 -2.66 -5.79 -4.63
CA PRO A 93 -2.84 -5.44 -6.03
C PRO A 93 -4.22 -4.78 -6.17
N ALA A 94 -4.20 -3.46 -6.28
CA ALA A 94 -5.37 -2.60 -6.44
C ALA A 94 -6.19 -2.93 -7.72
N ALA A 95 -5.67 -3.80 -8.59
CA ALA A 95 -6.25 -4.10 -9.89
C ALA A 95 -7.56 -4.90 -9.83
N SER A 96 -7.82 -5.67 -8.77
CA SER A 96 -8.95 -6.62 -8.81
C SER A 96 -10.32 -6.06 -8.46
N SER A 97 -10.44 -4.83 -7.94
CA SER A 97 -11.72 -4.34 -7.42
C SER A 97 -12.07 -2.89 -7.73
N ILE A 98 -11.23 -2.16 -8.47
CA ILE A 98 -11.48 -0.72 -8.67
C ILE A 98 -12.45 -0.49 -9.82
N SER A 99 -12.25 -1.12 -10.98
CA SER A 99 -13.00 -0.72 -12.19
C SER A 99 -14.06 -1.72 -12.66
N HIS A 100 -15.23 -1.19 -13.02
CA HIS A 100 -16.26 -1.95 -13.76
C HIS A 100 -15.90 -2.17 -15.24
N ARG A 101 -14.85 -1.50 -15.74
CA ARG A 101 -14.30 -1.66 -17.09
C ARG A 101 -13.38 -2.87 -17.15
N VAL A 102 -13.89 -4.00 -17.63
CA VAL A 102 -13.11 -5.26 -17.77
C VAL A 102 -11.83 -5.05 -18.55
N ASP A 103 -11.85 -4.23 -19.60
CA ASP A 103 -10.69 -3.93 -20.43
C ASP A 103 -9.61 -3.13 -19.68
N ILE A 104 -9.98 -2.15 -18.85
CA ILE A 104 -9.01 -1.43 -18.01
C ILE A 104 -8.43 -2.36 -16.96
N SER A 105 -9.24 -3.22 -16.34
CA SER A 105 -8.78 -4.18 -15.35
C SER A 105 -7.75 -5.15 -15.92
N LEU A 106 -7.97 -5.64 -17.16
CA LEU A 106 -7.00 -6.50 -17.86
C LEU A 106 -5.69 -5.76 -18.17
N LEU A 107 -5.76 -4.51 -18.64
CA LEU A 107 -4.57 -3.68 -18.87
C LEU A 107 -3.80 -3.39 -17.59
N LEU A 108 -4.51 -3.11 -16.48
CA LEU A 108 -3.90 -2.91 -15.17
C LEU A 108 -3.19 -4.19 -14.69
N GLU A 109 -3.82 -5.36 -14.85
CA GLU A 109 -3.20 -6.64 -14.51
C GLU A 109 -1.93 -6.89 -15.32
N GLU A 110 -1.96 -6.63 -16.63
CA GLU A 110 -0.78 -6.77 -17.48
C GLU A 110 0.35 -5.82 -17.08
N VAL A 111 0.01 -4.55 -16.83
CA VAL A 111 0.98 -3.53 -16.40
C VAL A 111 1.59 -3.89 -15.05
N GLU A 112 0.78 -4.31 -14.07
CA GLU A 112 1.24 -4.76 -12.76
C GLU A 112 2.12 -6.01 -12.89
N HIS A 113 1.75 -6.97 -13.75
CA HIS A 113 2.57 -8.13 -14.03
C HIS A 113 3.94 -7.73 -14.59
N ARG A 114 3.97 -6.83 -15.58
CA ARG A 114 5.20 -6.33 -16.21
C ARG A 114 6.08 -5.57 -15.20
N ILE A 115 5.49 -4.72 -14.36
CA ILE A 115 6.20 -4.03 -13.27
C ILE A 115 6.78 -5.05 -12.29
N GLY A 116 6.00 -6.06 -11.88
CA GLY A 116 6.45 -7.11 -10.98
C GLY A 116 7.56 -7.99 -11.56
N GLN A 117 7.54 -8.28 -12.87
CA GLN A 117 8.65 -8.97 -13.55
C GLN A 117 9.91 -8.11 -13.55
N ARG A 118 9.80 -6.84 -13.97
CA ARG A 118 10.91 -5.90 -13.99
C ARG A 118 11.57 -5.79 -12.61
N HIS A 119 10.79 -5.56 -11.54
CA HIS A 119 11.32 -5.49 -10.18
C HIS A 119 12.06 -6.77 -9.76
N ARG A 120 11.54 -7.96 -10.11
CA ARG A 120 12.21 -9.23 -9.81
C ARG A 120 13.53 -9.38 -10.56
N ASP A 121 13.59 -8.96 -11.82
CA ASP A 121 14.80 -9.04 -12.63
C ASP A 121 15.87 -8.05 -12.14
N ILE A 122 15.49 -6.83 -11.78
CA ILE A 122 16.38 -5.84 -11.16
C ILE A 122 16.91 -6.34 -9.82
N ALA A 123 16.02 -6.85 -8.97
CA ALA A 123 16.38 -7.43 -7.68
C ALA A 123 17.36 -8.59 -7.83
N ARG A 124 17.17 -9.46 -8.83
CA ARG A 124 18.09 -10.57 -9.11
C ARG A 124 19.44 -10.05 -9.59
N THR A 125 19.44 -9.11 -10.53
CA THR A 125 20.64 -8.51 -11.11
C THR A 125 21.47 -7.81 -10.03
N ALA A 126 20.84 -6.99 -9.18
CA ALA A 126 21.52 -6.29 -8.09
C ALA A 126 22.13 -7.21 -7.01
N LEU A 127 21.62 -8.44 -6.86
CA LEU A 127 22.21 -9.42 -5.94
C LEU A 127 23.46 -10.07 -6.51
N VAL A 128 23.47 -10.34 -7.82
CA VAL A 128 24.57 -11.00 -8.53
C VAL A 128 25.68 -10.00 -8.86
N ASP A 129 25.31 -8.84 -9.36
CA ASP A 129 26.25 -7.80 -9.75
C ASP A 129 26.75 -7.03 -8.54
N ASP A 130 27.95 -6.48 -8.64
CA ASP A 130 28.56 -5.64 -7.62
C ASP A 130 28.69 -4.18 -8.12
N PRO A 131 27.56 -3.46 -8.28
CA PRO A 131 27.61 -2.05 -8.65
C PRO A 131 28.13 -1.22 -7.47
N ARG A 132 28.81 -0.11 -7.77
CA ARG A 132 29.42 0.77 -6.74
C ARG A 132 28.43 1.28 -5.69
N TRP A 133 27.18 1.52 -6.07
CA TRP A 133 26.16 1.94 -5.10
C TRP A 133 25.87 0.85 -4.06
N LYS A 134 25.99 -0.44 -4.43
CA LYS A 134 25.82 -1.58 -3.51
C LYS A 134 27.00 -1.64 -2.55
N GLU A 135 28.22 -1.39 -3.02
CA GLU A 135 29.39 -1.27 -2.14
C GLU A 135 29.24 -0.11 -1.15
N ALA A 136 28.81 1.07 -1.62
CA ALA A 136 28.56 2.23 -0.77
C ALA A 136 27.45 1.95 0.27
N LEU A 137 26.39 1.25 -0.13
CA LEU A 137 25.33 0.79 0.77
C LEU A 137 25.92 -0.14 1.84
N LEU A 138 26.65 -1.19 1.44
CA LEU A 138 27.22 -2.17 2.37
C LEU A 138 28.27 -1.55 3.31
N ALA A 139 29.01 -0.55 2.86
CA ALA A 139 29.96 0.19 3.69
C ALA A 139 29.28 1.03 4.79
N SER A 140 28.02 1.45 4.58
CA SER A 140 27.24 2.19 5.58
C SER A 140 26.57 1.30 6.64
N LEU A 141 26.67 -0.01 6.47
CA LEU A 141 25.99 -1.01 7.28
C LEU A 141 26.94 -1.71 8.27
N PRO A 142 26.41 -2.21 9.40
CA PRO A 142 27.19 -3.09 10.30
C PRO A 142 27.83 -4.27 9.57
N THR A 143 29.01 -4.70 10.03
CA THR A 143 29.71 -5.86 9.47
C THR A 143 28.95 -7.17 9.70
N THR A 144 28.18 -7.25 10.79
CA THR A 144 27.40 -8.42 11.19
C THR A 144 25.91 -8.19 10.93
N ILE A 145 25.45 -8.57 9.74
CA ILE A 145 24.03 -8.50 9.36
C ILE A 145 23.63 -9.85 8.77
N ALA A 146 22.43 -10.31 9.13
CA ALA A 146 21.86 -11.52 8.55
C ALA A 146 21.84 -11.42 7.01
N PRO A 147 22.31 -12.46 6.28
CA PRO A 147 22.33 -12.44 4.81
C PRO A 147 20.96 -12.15 4.19
N GLN A 148 19.89 -12.60 4.83
CA GLN A 148 18.52 -12.34 4.38
C GLN A 148 18.17 -10.85 4.42
N THR A 149 18.38 -10.18 5.56
CA THR A 149 18.15 -8.74 5.73
C THR A 149 19.01 -7.92 4.77
N ARG A 150 20.26 -8.33 4.56
CA ARG A 150 21.15 -7.71 3.56
C ARG A 150 20.55 -7.80 2.16
N ASN A 151 20.11 -8.99 1.75
CA ASN A 151 19.54 -9.22 0.43
C ASN A 151 18.23 -8.45 0.23
N GLU A 152 17.36 -8.42 1.24
CA GLU A 152 16.11 -7.63 1.21
C GLU A 152 16.41 -6.14 1.02
N LEU A 153 17.38 -5.60 1.74
CA LEU A 153 17.77 -4.20 1.61
C LEU A 153 18.31 -3.88 0.21
N ILE A 154 19.15 -4.75 -0.36
CA ILE A 154 19.67 -4.59 -1.73
C ILE A 154 18.52 -4.55 -2.74
N ARG A 155 17.52 -5.43 -2.59
CA ARG A 155 16.35 -5.47 -3.49
C ARG A 155 15.49 -4.21 -3.39
N GLU A 156 15.24 -3.74 -2.18
CA GLU A 156 14.47 -2.50 -1.93
C GLU A 156 15.18 -1.29 -2.54
N VAL A 157 16.49 -1.14 -2.30
CA VAL A 157 17.28 -0.05 -2.87
C VAL A 157 17.34 -0.15 -4.40
N ALA A 158 17.59 -1.33 -4.97
CA ALA A 158 17.63 -1.50 -6.42
C ALA A 158 16.28 -1.17 -7.08
N SER A 159 15.17 -1.58 -6.47
CA SER A 159 13.82 -1.26 -6.97
C SER A 159 13.53 0.24 -6.89
N TYR A 160 13.94 0.89 -5.80
CA TYR A 160 13.83 2.35 -5.66
C TYR A 160 14.63 3.08 -6.75
N ARG A 161 15.89 2.66 -6.96
CA ARG A 161 16.77 3.27 -7.96
C ARG A 161 16.23 3.14 -9.37
N ASP A 162 15.75 1.96 -9.75
CA ASP A 162 15.15 1.74 -11.07
C ASP A 162 13.88 2.58 -11.28
N ARG A 163 13.04 2.69 -10.25
CA ARG A 163 11.80 3.44 -10.33
C ARG A 163 12.03 4.94 -10.57
N TRP A 164 13.05 5.49 -9.91
CA TRP A 164 13.33 6.92 -9.87
C TRP A 164 14.55 7.34 -10.69
N ASP A 165 15.04 6.43 -11.55
CA ASP A 165 16.17 6.66 -12.46
C ASP A 165 17.42 7.19 -11.72
N VAL A 166 17.74 6.55 -10.58
CA VAL A 166 18.87 6.94 -9.75
C VAL A 166 20.16 6.31 -10.28
N ASP A 167 20.94 7.13 -10.99
CA ASP A 167 22.23 6.71 -11.57
C ASP A 167 23.44 6.97 -10.65
N SER A 168 23.25 7.57 -9.48
CA SER A 168 24.36 7.91 -8.59
C SER A 168 25.12 6.67 -8.10
N GLU A 169 26.42 6.59 -8.39
CA GLU A 169 27.28 5.48 -7.95
C GLU A 169 27.63 5.56 -6.46
N THR A 170 27.64 6.75 -5.88
CA THR A 170 28.13 7.00 -4.51
C THR A 170 27.00 7.16 -3.50
N LEU A 171 25.80 7.54 -3.96
CA LEU A 171 24.61 7.68 -3.12
C LEU A 171 23.65 6.54 -3.47
N PRO A 172 23.49 5.53 -2.59
CA PRO A 172 22.59 4.41 -2.85
C PRO A 172 21.15 4.83 -3.18
N LEU A 173 20.66 5.88 -2.53
CA LEU A 173 19.32 6.46 -2.75
C LEU A 173 19.33 7.73 -3.62
N GLY A 174 20.49 8.13 -4.16
CA GLY A 174 20.61 9.38 -4.89
C GLY A 174 20.51 10.62 -3.99
N PRO A 175 20.37 11.81 -4.59
CA PRO A 175 20.13 13.04 -3.84
C PRO A 175 18.73 13.04 -3.22
N GLN A 176 18.55 13.82 -2.15
CA GLN A 176 17.24 14.04 -1.55
C GLN A 176 16.28 14.61 -2.62
N PRO A 177 15.10 13.99 -2.82
CA PRO A 177 14.14 14.49 -3.80
C PRO A 177 13.59 15.87 -3.40
N ALA A 178 13.19 16.65 -4.41
CA ALA A 178 12.57 17.95 -4.18
C ALA A 178 11.26 17.79 -3.38
N THR A 179 10.98 18.73 -2.46
CA THR A 179 9.80 18.66 -1.57
C THR A 179 8.45 18.70 -2.31
N ALA A 180 8.45 19.14 -3.58
CA ALA A 180 7.26 19.14 -4.43
C ALA A 180 6.88 17.74 -4.95
N ASP A 181 7.83 16.79 -5.05
CA ASP A 181 7.54 15.40 -5.42
C ASP A 181 7.20 14.58 -4.18
N THR A 182 5.92 14.61 -3.81
CA THR A 182 5.44 13.96 -2.58
C THR A 182 5.57 12.44 -2.63
N VAL A 183 5.47 11.83 -3.81
CA VAL A 183 5.54 10.36 -3.96
C VAL A 183 6.99 9.89 -3.84
N GLN A 184 7.91 10.50 -4.59
CA GLN A 184 9.33 10.17 -4.48
C GLN A 184 9.86 10.46 -3.08
N SER A 185 9.48 11.59 -2.47
CA SER A 185 9.90 11.97 -1.12
C SER A 185 9.41 10.99 -0.06
N THR A 186 8.16 10.52 -0.16
CA THR A 186 7.61 9.52 0.76
C THR A 186 8.34 8.18 0.64
N GLU A 187 8.57 7.70 -0.59
CA GLU A 187 9.29 6.45 -0.83
C GLU A 187 10.75 6.53 -0.43
N HIS A 188 11.42 7.63 -0.77
CA HIS A 188 12.79 7.90 -0.35
C HIS A 188 12.89 7.85 1.18
N SER A 189 11.98 8.53 1.89
CA SER A 189 11.94 8.53 3.36
C SER A 189 11.72 7.12 3.93
N ARG A 190 10.84 6.32 3.32
CA ARG A 190 10.60 4.92 3.73
C ARG A 190 11.85 4.07 3.57
N VAL A 191 12.49 4.09 2.40
CA VAL A 191 13.68 3.28 2.13
C VAL A 191 14.85 3.76 2.98
N HIS A 192 15.03 5.06 3.15
CA HIS A 192 16.02 5.63 4.04
C HIS A 192 15.82 5.17 5.50
N ALA A 193 14.57 5.14 5.98
CA ALA A 193 14.25 4.64 7.32
C ALA A 193 14.59 3.14 7.47
N LEU A 194 14.35 2.32 6.44
CA LEU A 194 14.75 0.91 6.43
C LEU A 194 16.27 0.75 6.52
N VAL A 195 17.04 1.48 5.68
CA VAL A 195 18.50 1.47 5.72
C VAL A 195 18.99 1.92 7.10
N SER A 196 18.44 3.00 7.64
CA SER A 196 18.80 3.55 8.95
C SER A 196 18.51 2.59 10.09
N ALA A 197 17.39 1.86 10.05
CA ALA A 197 17.03 0.88 11.07
C ALA A 197 18.00 -0.31 11.11
N VAL A 198 18.42 -0.79 9.94
CA VAL A 198 19.46 -1.84 9.82
C VAL A 198 20.82 -1.29 10.25
N ALA A 199 21.16 -0.06 9.86
CA ALA A 199 22.42 0.59 10.21
C ALA A 199 22.56 0.83 11.72
N ALA A 200 21.48 1.21 12.39
CA ALA A 200 21.42 1.38 13.84
C ALA A 200 21.48 0.06 14.62
N GLY A 201 21.50 -1.09 13.93
CA GLY A 201 21.60 -2.41 14.54
C GLY A 201 20.40 -2.73 15.42
N SER A 202 19.18 -2.39 14.96
CA SER A 202 17.96 -2.46 15.78
C SER A 202 17.94 -3.74 16.61
N PRO A 203 17.85 -3.62 17.95
CA PRO A 203 17.90 -4.77 18.84
C PRO A 203 16.69 -5.65 18.56
N GLU A 204 16.95 -6.94 18.39
CA GLU A 204 15.93 -7.96 18.46
C GLU A 204 14.99 -7.67 19.64
N THR A 205 13.71 -7.84 19.39
CA THR A 205 12.64 -7.73 20.36
C THR A 205 12.99 -8.62 21.55
N ASN A 206 13.33 -7.96 22.65
CA ASN A 206 13.76 -8.58 23.88
C ASN A 206 12.72 -9.61 24.33
N ASP A 207 13.22 -10.81 24.60
CA ASP A 207 12.54 -11.90 25.26
C ASP A 207 11.71 -11.38 26.44
N SER A 208 10.39 -11.49 26.31
CA SER A 208 9.46 -11.35 27.43
C SER A 208 8.35 -12.38 27.25
N ARG A 209 8.74 -13.66 27.26
CA ARG A 209 7.91 -14.71 27.83
C ARG A 209 8.57 -15.22 29.10
N THR A 210 8.43 -14.38 30.12
CA THR A 210 7.83 -14.75 31.39
C THR A 210 7.97 -16.23 31.75
N SER A 211 9.02 -16.51 32.53
CA SER A 211 8.98 -17.50 33.59
C SER A 211 7.71 -17.30 34.42
N GLY A 212 6.64 -17.99 34.02
CA GLY A 212 5.37 -18.04 34.71
C GLY A 212 4.99 -19.50 34.84
N SER A 213 5.65 -20.18 35.77
CA SER A 213 5.31 -21.52 36.23
C SER A 213 3.94 -21.48 36.93
N PRO A 214 2.92 -22.23 36.49
CA PRO A 214 1.84 -22.62 37.35
C PRO A 214 2.03 -24.10 37.67
N ASN A 215 2.45 -24.31 38.91
CA ASN A 215 2.34 -25.55 39.67
C ASN A 215 0.96 -26.19 39.42
N ARG A 216 0.90 -27.31 38.67
CA ARG A 216 -0.31 -28.13 38.55
C ARG A 216 -0.04 -29.49 39.16
N THR A 217 -0.39 -29.57 40.43
CA THR A 217 -0.42 -30.79 41.24
C THR A 217 -1.34 -31.84 40.62
N SER A 218 -0.72 -33.00 40.39
CA SER A 218 -1.21 -34.38 40.50
C SER A 218 -2.70 -34.68 40.28
N ARG A 219 -2.91 -35.38 39.16
CA ARG A 219 -4.09 -36.17 38.78
C ARG A 219 -4.04 -37.52 39.49
N THR A 220 -5.01 -37.80 40.37
CA THR A 220 -5.23 -39.13 40.96
C THR A 220 -6.52 -39.75 40.41
N VAL A 221 -6.32 -40.74 39.55
CA VAL A 221 -6.95 -42.07 39.41
C VAL A 221 -8.44 -42.30 39.80
N ALA A 222 -9.17 -42.80 38.79
CA ALA A 222 -10.24 -43.81 38.74
C ALA A 222 -11.54 -43.66 39.56
N SER A 223 -12.66 -43.66 38.83
CA SER A 223 -13.67 -44.72 39.00
C SER A 223 -14.53 -44.89 37.75
N VAL A 224 -14.85 -46.16 37.49
CA VAL A 224 -15.42 -46.76 36.28
C VAL A 224 -16.86 -47.17 36.58
N GLN A 225 -17.80 -46.72 35.72
CA GLN A 225 -19.11 -47.32 35.33
C GLN A 225 -20.19 -47.63 36.40
N PRO A 226 -21.45 -48.01 36.02
CA PRO A 226 -22.05 -48.14 34.67
C PRO A 226 -23.45 -47.47 34.49
N LEU A 227 -23.90 -47.55 33.22
CA LEU A 227 -25.28 -47.43 32.75
C LEU A 227 -26.30 -48.22 33.60
N ASP A 228 -27.51 -47.69 33.72
CA ASP A 228 -28.73 -48.51 33.69
C ASP A 228 -29.88 -47.80 32.96
N LEU A 229 -30.68 -48.60 32.24
CA LEU A 229 -31.77 -48.25 31.33
C LEU A 229 -33.11 -48.70 31.92
N GLY A 230 -34.16 -47.89 31.73
CA GLY A 230 -35.58 -48.29 31.90
C GLY A 230 -36.26 -47.66 33.12
N SER A 231 -37.51 -47.21 33.08
CA SER A 231 -38.57 -47.18 32.04
C SER A 231 -39.38 -45.90 32.21
#